data_AF-A0A2V2SY60-F1
#
_entry.id   AF-A0A2V2SY60-F1
#
_cell.length_a   1.000
_cell.length_b   1.000
_cell.length_c   1.000
_cell.angle_alpha   90.00
_cell.angle_beta   90.00
_cell.angle_gamma   90.00
#
_symmetry.space_group_name_H-M   'P 1'
#
loop_
_entity.id
_entity.type
_entity.pdbx_description
1 polymer ?
#
loop_
_entity_poly.entity_id
_entity_poly.type
_entity_poly.pdbx_seq_one_letter_code
_entity_poly.pdbx_strand_id
1 'polypeptide(L)'
;MSTTSLQCIVKFDGAGFFTNTVKGKRATCTWSDEVAAQRLADRLFGEGQGMITKLPEQAGDKAKYIESRWKLSGSALQENQSCLLGARDD
;
A
#
# COMPACT_ATOMS: atom_id res chain seq x y z
N MET A 1 14.00 2.76 -13.21
CA MET A 1 12.91 2.15 -12.42
C MET A 1 12.52 3.14 -11.33
N SER A 2 11.34 3.74 -11.42
CA SER A 2 10.91 4.77 -10.44
C SER A 2 10.26 4.09 -9.24
N THR A 3 11.03 3.90 -8.17
CA THR A 3 10.50 3.39 -6.90
C THR A 3 9.47 4.37 -6.36
N THR A 4 8.23 3.93 -6.24
CA THR A 4 7.14 4.73 -5.69
C THR A 4 6.97 4.37 -4.23
N SER A 5 6.98 5.39 -3.36
CA SER A 5 6.66 5.21 -1.95
C SER A 5 5.33 5.89 -1.60
N LEU A 6 4.48 5.15 -0.90
CA LEU A 6 3.17 5.56 -0.41
C LEU A 6 3.15 5.41 1.11
N GLN A 7 2.27 6.15 1.77
CA GLN A 7 2.05 6.01 3.20
C GLN A 7 0.64 5.49 3.43
N CYS A 8 0.50 4.55 4.34
CA CYS A 8 -0.79 4.09 4.84
C CYS A 8 -0.81 4.16 6.36
N ILE A 9 -2.03 4.26 6.89
CA ILE A 9 -2.30 4.19 8.32
C ILE A 9 -3.22 3.00 8.57
N VAL A 10 -2.98 2.31 9.67
CA VAL A 10 -3.81 1.22 10.14
C VAL A 10 -4.57 1.70 11.36
N LYS A 11 -5.89 1.48 11.34
CA LYS A 11 -6.80 1.77 12.44
C LYS A 11 -7.32 0.46 13.01
N PHE A 12 -7.58 0.43 14.31
CA PHE A 12 -8.21 -0.69 14.98
C PHE A 12 -9.63 -0.31 15.38
N ASP A 13 -10.62 -1.08 14.93
CA ASP A 13 -12.06 -0.81 15.17
C ASP A 13 -12.66 -1.77 16.23
N GLY A 14 -11.84 -2.55 16.93
CA GLY A 14 -12.30 -3.58 17.88
C GLY A 14 -12.59 -4.94 17.25
N ALA A 15 -12.99 -4.98 15.97
CA ALA A 15 -13.19 -6.22 15.21
C ALA A 15 -11.96 -6.63 14.38
N GLY A 16 -10.99 -5.74 14.19
CA GLY A 16 -9.79 -5.97 13.38
C GLY A 16 -9.06 -4.69 13.00
N PHE A 17 -8.05 -4.85 12.14
CA PHE A 17 -7.20 -3.80 11.61
C PHE A 17 -7.61 -3.41 10.19
N PHE A 18 -7.77 -2.11 9.96
CA PHE A 18 -8.26 -1.54 8.71
C PHE A 18 -7.27 -0.49 8.21
N THR A 19 -6.77 -0.63 6.99
CA THR A 19 -5.95 0.42 6.37
C THR A 19 -6.82 1.53 5.81
N ASN A 20 -6.30 2.75 5.74
CA ASN A 20 -6.92 3.78 4.92
C ASN A 20 -6.87 3.44 3.41
N THR A 21 -7.71 4.10 2.62
CA THR A 21 -7.68 4.00 1.16
C THR A 21 -6.45 4.73 0.61
N VAL A 22 -5.56 4.00 -0.07
CA VAL A 22 -4.38 4.51 -0.75
C VAL A 22 -4.48 4.16 -2.23
N LYS A 23 -4.43 5.16 -3.12
CA LYS A 23 -4.64 5.00 -4.57
C LYS A 23 -5.88 4.15 -4.94
N GLY A 24 -6.98 4.35 -4.23
CA GLY A 24 -8.23 3.60 -4.46
C GLY A 24 -8.22 2.14 -3.98
N LYS A 25 -7.14 1.66 -3.36
CA LYS A 25 -7.05 0.34 -2.75
C LYS A 25 -7.07 0.47 -1.23
N ARG A 26 -7.70 -0.48 -0.55
CA ARG A 26 -7.66 -0.63 0.92
C ARG A 26 -7.50 -2.11 1.26
N ALA A 27 -6.98 -2.41 2.45
CA ALA A 27 -6.87 -3.76 2.98
C ALA A 27 -7.38 -3.79 4.42
N THR A 28 -7.89 -4.94 4.81
CA THR A 28 -8.35 -5.22 6.17
C THR A 28 -7.77 -6.56 6.60
N CYS A 29 -7.40 -6.66 7.87
CA CYS A 29 -6.89 -7.88 8.46
C CYS A 29 -7.33 -7.98 9.91
N THR A 30 -7.78 -9.15 10.34
CA THR A 30 -8.12 -9.40 11.74
C THR A 30 -6.91 -9.84 12.58
N TRP A 31 -5.78 -10.14 11.94
CA TRP A 31 -4.63 -10.78 12.58
C TRP A 31 -3.63 -9.78 13.15
N SER A 32 -3.15 -8.83 12.34
CA SER A 32 -2.15 -7.83 12.74
C SER A 32 -2.16 -6.63 11.79
N ASP A 33 -1.71 -5.48 12.28
CA ASP A 33 -1.58 -4.25 11.49
C ASP A 33 -0.52 -4.38 10.38
N GLU A 34 0.58 -5.08 10.64
CA GLU A 34 1.63 -5.35 9.66
C GLU A 34 1.09 -6.14 8.46
N VAL A 35 0.31 -7.20 8.70
CA VAL A 35 -0.30 -8.02 7.64
C VAL A 35 -1.29 -7.20 6.81
N ALA A 36 -2.03 -6.28 7.45
CA ALA A 36 -2.92 -5.36 6.75
C ALA A 36 -2.12 -4.42 5.81
N ALA A 37 -1.00 -3.88 6.30
CA ALA A 37 -0.12 -3.03 5.51
C ALA A 37 0.55 -3.80 4.36
N GLN A 38 1.03 -5.03 4.60
CA GLN A 38 1.64 -5.88 3.58
C GLN A 38 0.64 -6.17 2.45
N ARG A 39 -0.57 -6.63 2.79
CA ARG A 39 -1.64 -6.87 1.80
C ARG A 39 -1.98 -5.64 0.98
N LEU A 40 -1.88 -4.45 1.56
CA LEU A 40 -2.08 -3.20 0.82
C LEU A 40 -0.91 -2.93 -0.14
N ALA A 41 0.34 -3.17 0.28
CA ALA A 41 1.51 -3.07 -0.58
C ALA A 41 1.41 -4.04 -1.77
N ASP A 42 1.06 -5.30 -1.53
CA ASP A 42 0.87 -6.30 -2.61
C ASP A 42 -0.22 -5.87 -3.60
N ARG A 43 -1.33 -5.26 -3.12
CA ARG A 43 -2.39 -4.72 -3.99
C ARG A 43 -1.97 -3.49 -4.80
N LEU A 44 -0.97 -2.75 -4.33
CA LEU A 44 -0.52 -1.50 -4.96
C LEU A 44 0.64 -1.71 -5.93
N PHE A 45 1.54 -2.64 -5.61
CA PHE A 45 2.78 -2.86 -6.34
C PHE A 45 2.84 -4.22 -7.05
N GLY A 46 1.93 -5.15 -6.71
CA GLY A 46 2.01 -6.55 -7.13
C GLY A 46 2.52 -7.45 -6.01
N GLU A 47 2.09 -8.72 -6.03
CA GLU A 47 2.43 -9.71 -5.01
C GLU A 47 3.94 -9.92 -4.92
N GLY A 48 4.52 -9.73 -3.73
CA GLY A 48 5.96 -9.84 -3.45
C GLY A 48 6.81 -8.67 -3.96
N GLN A 49 6.21 -7.66 -4.60
CA GLN A 49 6.94 -6.49 -5.13
C GLN A 49 6.88 -5.26 -4.23
N GLY A 50 5.99 -5.28 -3.23
CA GLY A 50 5.82 -4.21 -2.26
C GLY A 50 6.56 -4.49 -0.95
N MET A 51 7.38 -3.54 -0.51
CA MET A 51 8.01 -3.51 0.80
C MET A 51 7.24 -2.61 1.75
N ILE A 52 7.14 -3.00 3.01
CA ILE A 52 6.56 -2.19 4.08
C ILE A 52 7.64 -1.78 5.08
N THR A 53 7.51 -0.57 5.62
CA THR A 53 8.40 -0.06 6.67
C THR A 53 7.54 0.62 7.72
N LYS A 54 7.67 0.19 8.97
CA LYS A 54 6.95 0.81 10.08
C LYS A 54 7.48 2.22 10.30
N LEU A 55 6.56 3.19 10.33
CA LEU A 55 6.88 4.58 10.62
C LEU A 55 6.62 4.86 12.11
N PRO A 56 7.35 5.82 12.70
CA PRO A 56 7.08 6.24 14.07
C PRO A 56 5.67 6.82 14.19
N GLU A 57 5.06 6.60 15.35
CA GLU A 57 3.80 7.23 15.73
C GLU A 57 3.96 8.76 15.72
N GLN A 58 2.93 9.45 15.23
CA GLN A 58 2.85 10.90 15.19
C GLN A 58 1.93 11.43 16.30
N ALA A 59 2.21 12.65 16.76
CA ALA A 59 1.34 13.36 17.67
C ALA A 59 -0.08 13.47 17.07
N GLY A 60 -1.08 12.94 17.79
CA GLY A 60 -2.48 12.90 17.36
C GLY A 60 -2.97 11.56 16.81
N ASP A 61 -2.12 10.53 16.70
CA ASP A 61 -2.54 9.18 16.28
C ASP A 61 -3.58 8.57 17.23
N LYS A 62 -3.34 8.67 18.54
CA LYS A 62 -4.31 8.23 19.56
C LYS A 62 -5.66 8.96 19.44
N ALA A 63 -5.66 10.24 19.08
CA ALA A 63 -6.91 11.01 18.90
C ALA A 63 -7.69 10.58 17.64
N LYS A 64 -7.03 9.92 16.68
CA LYS A 64 -7.62 9.47 15.41
C LYS A 64 -7.82 7.95 15.35
N TYR A 65 -7.64 7.26 16.48
CA TYR A 65 -7.70 5.79 16.58
C TYR A 65 -6.78 5.11 15.57
N ILE A 66 -5.61 5.70 15.33
CA ILE A 66 -4.58 5.13 14.45
C ILE A 66 -3.67 4.28 15.33
N GLU A 67 -3.61 3.00 15.00
CA GLU A 67 -2.79 2.02 15.70
C GLU A 67 -1.33 2.09 15.23
N SER A 68 -1.11 2.20 13.92
CA SER A 68 0.24 2.23 13.36
C SER A 68 0.27 2.87 11.97
N ARG A 69 1.43 3.42 11.61
CA ARG A 69 1.70 4.01 10.29
C ARG A 69 2.75 3.20 9.57
N TRP A 70 2.55 3.03 8.28
CA TRP A 70 3.41 2.21 7.44
C TRP A 70 3.72 2.93 6.15
N LYS A 71 4.98 2.88 5.75
CA LYS A 71 5.45 3.31 4.43
C LYS A 71 5.49 2.09 3.52
N LEU A 72 4.77 2.14 2.42
CA LEU A 72 4.73 1.12 1.40
C LEU A 72 5.61 1.58 0.25
N SER A 73 6.63 0.82 -0.13
CA SER A 73 7.55 1.19 -1.20
C SER A 73 7.65 0.03 -2.18
N GLY A 74 7.62 0.33 -3.47
CA GLY A 74 7.76 -0.71 -4.48
C GLY A 74 8.04 -0.14 -5.86
N SER A 75 8.42 -1.02 -6.77
CA SER A 75 8.39 -0.69 -8.19
C SER A 75 6.92 -0.62 -8.58
N ALA A 76 6.41 0.58 -8.88
CA ALA A 76 5.09 0.68 -9.45
C ALA A 76 5.05 -0.19 -10.71
N LEU A 77 4.08 -1.10 -10.81
CA LEU A 77 3.76 -1.73 -12.08
C LEU A 77 3.50 -0.58 -13.05
N GLN A 78 4.43 -0.37 -13.98
CA GLN A 78 4.24 0.56 -15.07
C GLN A 78 3.18 -0.07 -15.97
N GLU A 79 1.91 0.11 -15.62
CA GLU A 79 0.75 -0.44 -16.34
C GLU A 79 0.54 0.24 -17.71
N ASN A 80 1.59 0.82 -18.32
CA ASN A 80 1.47 1.43 -19.63
C ASN A 80 2.80 1.51 -20.40
N GLN A 81 3.29 0.36 -20.87
CA GLN A 81 4.21 0.37 -22.01
C GLN A 81 3.90 -0.77 -22.99
N SER A 82 2.64 -0.85 -23.43
CA SER A 82 2.25 -1.71 -24.55
C SER A 82 1.13 -1.06 -25.35
N CYS A 83 1.44 -0.06 -26.18
CA CYS A 83 0.65 0.35 -27.35
C CYS A 83 1.49 1.33 -28.20
N LEU A 84 2.52 0.85 -28.92
CA LEU A 84 3.06 1.46 -30.16
C LEU A 84 4.28 0.68 -30.67
N LEU A 85 4.10 -0.61 -30.93
CA LEU A 85 5.02 -1.42 -31.74
C LEU A 85 4.16 -2.45 -32.48
N GLY A 86 3.59 -2.08 -33.63
CA GLY A 86 2.78 -3.02 -34.39
C GLY A 86 1.91 -2.44 -35.51
N ALA A 87 2.53 -1.82 -36.51
CA ALA A 87 2.03 -1.77 -37.90
C ALA A 87 3.26 -1.42 -38.78
N ARG A 88 4.18 -2.35 -39.04
CA ARG A 88 4.23 -3.27 -40.19
C ARG A 88 4.05 -2.56 -41.54
N ASP A 89 5.17 -2.52 -42.26
CA ASP A 89 5.39 -2.22 -43.67
C ASP A 89 4.40 -2.93 -44.62
N ASP A 90 3.80 -2.19 -45.55
CA ASP A 90 3.74 -2.42 -47.02
C ASP A 90 3.22 -1.14 -47.71
#